data_AF-A0A1Z5L801-F1
#
_entry.id   AF-A0A1Z5L801-F1
#
_cell.length_a   1.000
_cell.length_b   1.000
_cell.length_c   1.000
_cell.angle_alpha   90.00
_cell.angle_beta   90.00
_cell.angle_gamma   90.00
#
_symmetry.space_group_name_H-M   'P 1'
#
loop_
_entity.id
_entity.type
_entity.pdbx_description
1 polymer ?
#
loop_
_entity_poly.entity_id
_entity_poly.type
_entity_poly.pdbx_seq_one_letter_code
_entity_poly.pdbx_strand_id
1 'polypeptide(L)'
;MAGYGYIGAVCTDFRFGVGEDAAKTWYHVRTMAHEIGHLLGCPHDGDPTPPQVPHRYGSTRCPWSWGYIMSYIQNSLKEFRFSSCCKDMIRYVASMPSRRCVLTNDAHITYNNQTSLPGNHLNPDKQCQKFMGYYLKKTYSLTNEEGIEANKRCKLLCRATKEIFGYDTHLEMYAIDGTDCTEGKVHPYGSNVPSTAVVSGMSC
;
A
#
# COMPACT_ATOMS: atom_id res chain seq x y z
N MET A 1 7.40 0.83 8.18
CA MET A 1 7.68 1.47 6.88
C MET A 1 9.14 1.84 6.86
N ALA A 2 9.86 1.56 5.79
CA ALA A 2 11.27 1.95 5.63
C ALA A 2 11.34 3.01 4.54
N GLY A 3 11.33 4.28 4.95
CA GLY A 3 11.37 5.42 4.06
C GLY A 3 11.78 6.69 4.81
N TYR A 4 12.14 7.71 4.05
CA TYR A 4 12.56 9.00 4.55
C TYR A 4 12.19 10.10 3.56
N GLY A 5 11.55 11.16 4.06
CA GLY A 5 11.21 12.34 3.28
C GLY A 5 11.20 13.59 4.15
N TYR A 6 11.69 14.71 3.59
CA TYR A 6 11.61 16.00 4.28
C TYR A 6 10.19 16.57 4.22
N ILE A 7 9.69 17.05 5.35
CA ILE A 7 8.34 17.61 5.42
C ILE A 7 8.29 19.00 4.75
N GLY A 8 7.42 19.16 3.75
CA GLY A 8 7.18 20.45 3.08
C GLY A 8 8.33 20.95 2.22
N ALA A 9 9.24 20.04 1.85
CA ALA A 9 10.44 20.34 1.08
C ALA A 9 10.22 20.34 -0.44
N VAL A 10 8.99 20.13 -0.92
CA VAL A 10 8.68 20.32 -2.34
C VAL A 10 9.13 21.70 -2.81
N CYS A 11 9.62 21.80 -4.05
CA CYS A 11 10.20 23.04 -4.61
C CYS A 11 11.44 23.60 -3.88
N THR A 12 12.12 22.83 -3.02
CA THR A 12 13.44 23.18 -2.46
C THR A 12 14.55 22.31 -3.03
N ASP A 13 15.78 22.57 -2.61
CA ASP A 13 16.93 21.68 -2.88
C ASP A 13 16.79 20.31 -2.18
N PHE A 14 15.94 20.20 -1.16
CA PHE A 14 15.65 18.97 -0.42
C PHE A 14 14.38 18.25 -0.92
N ARG A 15 13.97 18.47 -2.17
CA ARG A 15 12.78 17.88 -2.80
C ARG A 15 12.92 16.39 -3.14
N PHE A 16 13.53 15.60 -2.26
CA PHE A 16 13.74 14.16 -2.45
C PHE A 16 13.26 13.35 -1.24
N GLY A 17 12.81 12.13 -1.53
CA GLY A 17 12.50 11.11 -0.54
C GLY A 17 13.07 9.77 -1.01
N VAL A 18 13.28 8.87 -0.07
CA VAL A 18 13.78 7.52 -0.31
C VAL A 18 12.81 6.53 0.31
N GLY A 19 12.49 5.46 -0.40
CA GLY A 19 11.70 4.34 0.12
C GLY A 19 12.37 3.03 -0.24
N GLU A 20 12.44 2.11 0.71
CA GLU A 20 12.86 0.74 0.42
C GLU A 20 11.71 -0.02 -0.24
N ASP A 21 12.01 -0.75 -1.33
CA ASP A 21 11.06 -1.62 -2.00
C ASP A 21 11.67 -2.97 -2.35
N ALA A 22 10.86 -4.01 -2.32
CA ALA A 22 11.16 -5.29 -2.90
C ALA A 22 10.66 -5.30 -4.35
N ALA A 23 11.57 -5.50 -5.30
CA ALA A 23 11.24 -5.47 -6.72
C ALA A 23 10.10 -6.44 -7.09
N LYS A 24 9.18 -5.94 -7.94
CA LYS A 24 7.99 -6.65 -8.44
C LYS A 24 7.05 -7.11 -7.33
N THR A 25 6.86 -6.28 -6.31
CA THR A 25 5.88 -6.55 -5.24
C THR A 25 4.79 -5.50 -5.15
N TRP A 26 5.04 -4.27 -5.61
CA TRP A 26 4.13 -3.13 -5.51
C TRP A 26 3.67 -2.80 -4.08
N TYR A 27 4.15 -3.51 -3.05
CA TYR A 27 3.78 -3.28 -1.65
C TYR A 27 4.22 -1.90 -1.16
N HIS A 28 5.35 -1.41 -1.65
CA HIS A 28 5.90 -0.13 -1.20
C HIS A 28 5.43 1.05 -2.04
N VAL A 29 4.41 0.88 -2.92
CA VAL A 29 3.67 2.02 -3.49
C VAL A 29 3.09 2.89 -2.37
N ARG A 30 2.62 2.25 -1.29
CA ARG A 30 2.17 2.95 -0.07
C ARG A 30 3.29 3.75 0.59
N THR A 31 4.49 3.16 0.71
CA THR A 31 5.68 3.86 1.25
C THR A 31 6.03 5.07 0.39
N MET A 32 6.09 4.90 -0.93
CA MET A 32 6.35 6.02 -1.84
C MET A 32 5.30 7.13 -1.69
N ALA A 33 4.02 6.78 -1.61
CA ALA A 33 2.95 7.75 -1.40
C ALA A 33 3.05 8.47 -0.04
N HIS A 34 3.50 7.78 1.00
CA HIS A 34 3.77 8.36 2.32
C HIS A 34 4.92 9.37 2.28
N GLU A 35 6.06 9.01 1.68
CA GLU A 35 7.21 9.92 1.56
C GLU A 35 6.91 11.12 0.65
N ILE A 36 6.11 10.93 -0.40
CA ILE A 36 5.58 12.04 -1.21
C ILE A 36 4.66 12.93 -0.36
N GLY A 37 3.84 12.33 0.50
CA GLY A 37 3.02 13.06 1.49
C GLY A 37 3.87 13.96 2.38
N HIS A 38 5.01 13.47 2.89
CA HIS A 38 5.97 14.29 3.61
C HIS A 38 6.45 15.47 2.76
N LEU A 39 6.96 15.23 1.55
CA LEU A 39 7.43 16.29 0.65
C LEU A 39 6.39 17.39 0.41
N LEU A 40 5.12 17.00 0.28
CA LEU A 40 3.99 17.90 0.07
C LEU A 40 3.51 18.59 1.36
N GLY A 41 4.08 18.28 2.52
CA GLY A 41 3.87 19.03 3.76
C GLY A 41 3.29 18.26 4.92
N CYS A 42 2.92 16.98 4.75
CA CYS A 42 2.29 16.24 5.82
C CYS A 42 3.32 15.78 6.85
N PRO A 43 3.24 16.18 8.14
CA PRO A 43 3.85 15.39 9.19
C PRO A 43 3.05 14.09 9.37
N HIS A 44 3.56 13.19 10.21
CA HIS A 44 2.77 12.05 10.63
C HIS A 44 1.44 12.48 11.27
N ASP A 45 0.41 11.64 11.15
CA ASP A 45 -0.86 11.91 11.83
C ASP A 45 -0.68 11.90 13.35
N GLY A 46 -1.09 12.98 14.01
CA GLY A 46 -0.89 13.22 15.44
C GLY A 46 0.25 14.19 15.75
N ASP A 47 1.15 14.43 14.81
CA ASP A 47 2.33 15.28 15.02
C ASP A 47 2.07 16.75 14.70
N PRO A 48 2.74 17.69 15.40
CA PRO A 48 2.77 19.08 14.99
C PRO A 48 3.56 19.26 13.70
N THR A 49 3.45 20.44 13.09
CA THR A 49 4.24 20.78 11.90
C THR A 49 5.66 21.16 12.31
N PRO A 50 6.68 20.92 11.47
CA PRO A 50 8.02 21.37 11.74
C PRO A 50 8.16 22.89 11.50
N PRO A 51 9.18 23.57 12.06
CA PRO A 51 9.31 25.03 12.00
C PRO A 51 9.32 25.63 10.58
N GLN A 52 9.76 24.85 9.58
CA GLN A 52 9.89 25.27 8.19
C GLN A 52 8.54 25.39 7.48
N VAL A 53 7.47 24.83 8.04
CA VAL A 53 6.10 24.90 7.52
C VAL A 53 5.23 25.54 8.61
N PRO A 54 5.00 26.86 8.62
CA PRO A 54 4.29 27.56 9.70
C PRO A 54 2.76 27.31 9.71
N HIS A 55 2.33 26.06 9.71
CA HIS A 55 0.94 25.66 9.87
C HIS A 55 0.53 25.60 11.35
N ARG A 56 -0.61 26.19 11.71
CA ARG A 56 -1.01 26.37 13.12
C ARG A 56 -1.12 25.07 13.94
N TYR A 57 -1.49 23.96 13.30
CA TYR A 57 -1.84 22.71 14.01
C TYR A 57 -1.08 21.48 13.53
N GLY A 58 -0.34 21.54 12.42
CA GLY A 58 0.15 20.33 11.75
C GLY A 58 -0.95 19.28 11.55
N SER A 59 -0.68 18.06 12.00
CA SER A 59 -1.61 16.92 11.97
C SER A 59 -2.13 16.48 13.35
N THR A 60 -1.96 17.31 14.39
CA THR A 60 -2.39 17.01 15.77
C THR A 60 -3.88 16.69 15.95
N ARG A 61 -4.74 17.14 15.02
CA ARG A 61 -6.19 16.85 15.03
C ARG A 61 -6.57 15.51 14.39
N CYS A 62 -5.61 14.79 13.81
CA CYS A 62 -5.82 13.49 13.21
C CYS A 62 -5.01 12.47 13.99
N PRO A 63 -5.61 11.74 14.95
CA PRO A 63 -4.90 10.77 15.77
C PRO A 63 -4.17 9.72 14.94
N TRP A 64 -2.93 9.39 15.31
CA TRP A 64 -2.14 8.29 14.74
C TRP A 64 -2.94 6.98 14.67
N SER A 65 -3.72 6.69 15.72
CA SER A 65 -4.55 5.50 15.86
C SER A 65 -5.65 5.34 14.80
N TRP A 66 -5.96 6.38 14.03
CA TRP A 66 -6.96 6.29 12.96
C TRP A 66 -6.46 5.52 11.74
N GLY A 67 -5.15 5.26 11.62
CA GLY A 67 -4.60 4.36 10.62
C GLY A 67 -4.64 4.90 9.19
N TYR A 68 -4.58 6.22 9.01
CA TYR A 68 -4.39 6.82 7.68
C TYR A 68 -2.93 6.65 7.21
N ILE A 69 -2.68 6.92 5.93
CA ILE A 69 -1.40 6.62 5.28
C ILE A 69 -0.18 7.24 5.98
N MET A 70 -0.33 8.38 6.66
CA MET A 70 0.72 9.04 7.44
C MET A 70 0.97 8.41 8.83
N SER A 71 0.50 7.18 9.04
CA SER A 71 0.78 6.34 10.21
C SER A 71 1.35 4.98 9.79
N TYR A 72 1.89 4.23 10.75
CA TYR A 72 2.34 2.84 10.52
C TYR A 72 1.24 1.80 10.81
N ILE A 73 0.01 2.22 11.08
CA ILE A 73 -1.10 1.31 11.37
C ILE A 73 -1.75 0.88 10.05
N GLN A 74 -1.80 -0.43 9.82
CA GLN A 74 -2.26 -1.08 8.59
C GLN A 74 -3.35 -2.12 8.90
N ASN A 75 -4.46 -1.67 9.47
CA ASN A 75 -5.57 -2.53 9.89
C ASN A 75 -6.89 -2.23 9.17
N SER A 76 -6.88 -1.24 8.26
CA SER A 76 -8.06 -0.83 7.50
C SER A 76 -7.67 -0.13 6.20
N LEU A 77 -8.62 -0.03 5.27
CA LEU A 77 -8.44 0.67 3.98
C LEU A 77 -8.11 2.17 4.12
N LYS A 78 -8.16 2.74 5.33
CA LYS A 78 -7.68 4.11 5.57
C LYS A 78 -6.18 4.23 5.32
N GLU A 79 -5.43 3.14 5.42
CA GLU A 79 -3.98 3.15 5.21
C GLU A 79 -3.57 3.58 3.80
N PHE A 80 -4.50 3.53 2.84
CA PHE A 80 -4.32 3.96 1.45
C PHE A 80 -4.86 5.37 1.18
N ARG A 81 -5.20 6.12 2.24
CA ARG A 81 -5.82 7.45 2.14
C ARG A 81 -5.07 8.46 3.02
N PHE A 82 -4.97 9.67 2.52
CA PHE A 82 -4.56 10.81 3.35
C PHE A 82 -5.70 11.21 4.31
N SER A 83 -5.34 11.51 5.56
CA SER A 83 -6.23 12.10 6.55
C SER A 83 -6.70 13.49 6.12
N SER A 84 -7.73 14.03 6.78
CA SER A 84 -8.15 15.42 6.56
C SER A 84 -7.03 16.41 6.89
N CYS A 85 -6.20 16.12 7.90
CA CYS A 85 -5.08 16.97 8.29
C CYS A 85 -3.98 16.97 7.24
N CYS A 86 -3.59 15.81 6.71
CA CYS A 86 -2.61 15.78 5.62
C CYS A 86 -3.13 16.51 4.37
N LYS A 87 -4.42 16.35 4.02
CA LYS A 87 -5.02 17.13 2.91
C LYS A 87 -5.00 18.64 3.16
N ASP A 88 -5.20 19.07 4.40
CA ASP A 88 -5.11 20.48 4.82
C ASP A 88 -3.67 21.00 4.68
N MET A 89 -2.68 20.23 5.16
CA MET A 89 -1.26 20.52 5.04
C MET A 89 -0.81 20.66 3.58
N ILE A 90 -1.25 19.75 2.70
CA ILE A 90 -0.93 19.81 1.27
C ILE A 90 -1.47 21.11 0.65
N ARG A 91 -2.72 21.48 0.96
CA ARG A 91 -3.30 22.74 0.46
C ARG A 91 -2.54 23.96 0.97
N TYR A 92 -2.18 23.94 2.25
CA TYR A 92 -1.40 25.02 2.87
C TYR A 92 -0.03 25.18 2.20
N VAL A 93 0.75 24.10 2.07
CA VAL A 93 2.06 24.13 1.41
C VAL A 93 1.93 24.54 -0.05
N ALA A 94 0.96 24.02 -0.80
CA ALA A 94 0.73 24.41 -2.19
C ALA A 94 0.37 25.89 -2.36
N SER A 95 -0.26 26.51 -1.35
CA SER A 95 -0.58 27.95 -1.35
C SER A 95 0.62 28.87 -1.12
N MET A 96 1.75 28.33 -0.64
CA MET A 96 2.92 29.14 -0.32
C MET A 96 3.60 29.67 -1.60
N PRO A 97 3.99 30.96 -1.64
CA PRO A 97 4.71 31.52 -2.78
C PRO A 97 5.98 30.74 -3.14
N SER A 98 6.69 30.22 -2.14
CA SER A 98 7.93 29.42 -2.30
C SER A 98 7.70 27.97 -2.77
N ARG A 99 6.44 27.58 -3.02
CA ARG A 99 6.04 26.21 -3.36
C ARG A 99 5.21 26.11 -4.63
N ARG A 100 5.13 27.19 -5.41
CA ARG A 100 4.30 27.27 -6.63
C ARG A 100 4.68 26.28 -7.73
N CYS A 101 5.86 25.65 -7.68
CA CYS A 101 6.26 24.64 -8.67
C CYS A 101 5.33 23.42 -8.70
N VAL A 102 4.57 23.16 -7.63
CA VAL A 102 3.56 22.08 -7.62
C VAL A 102 2.29 22.41 -8.42
N LEU A 103 2.12 23.69 -8.80
CA LEU A 103 0.95 24.18 -9.53
C LEU A 103 1.23 24.34 -11.03
N THR A 104 2.48 24.15 -11.47
CA THR A 104 2.85 24.16 -12.89
C THR A 104 3.15 22.74 -13.34
N ASN A 105 2.78 22.42 -14.58
CA ASN A 105 3.13 21.15 -15.20
C ASN A 105 4.12 21.42 -16.33
N ASP A 106 5.40 21.42 -15.99
CA ASP A 106 6.50 21.58 -16.94
C ASP A 106 7.14 20.22 -17.28
N ALA A 107 6.45 19.12 -16.96
CA ALA A 107 6.93 17.77 -17.23
C ALA A 107 6.73 17.42 -18.71
N HIS A 108 7.82 17.19 -19.43
CA HIS A 108 7.81 16.70 -20.81
C HIS A 108 7.73 15.17 -20.90
N ILE A 109 7.15 14.52 -19.88
CA ILE A 109 7.09 13.06 -19.76
C ILE A 109 5.62 12.64 -19.71
N THR A 110 5.17 11.89 -20.72
CA THR A 110 3.93 11.12 -20.65
C THR A 110 4.22 9.81 -19.92
N TYR A 111 3.65 9.64 -18.73
CA TYR A 111 3.70 8.34 -18.05
C TYR A 111 2.82 7.31 -18.77
N ASN A 112 3.32 6.07 -18.77
CA ASN A 112 2.81 4.87 -19.44
C ASN A 112 1.28 4.76 -19.58
N ASN A 113 0.82 4.48 -20.80
CA ASN A 113 -0.52 3.97 -21.14
C ASN A 113 -0.74 2.51 -20.68
N GLN A 114 -0.20 2.13 -19.53
CA GLN A 114 -0.37 0.78 -18.98
C GLN A 114 -1.79 0.64 -18.43
N THR A 115 -2.61 -0.17 -19.11
CA THR A 115 -3.98 -0.48 -18.70
C THR A 115 -4.06 -1.70 -17.78
N SER A 116 -2.97 -2.45 -17.63
CA SER A 116 -2.92 -3.63 -16.74
C SER A 116 -2.67 -3.23 -15.30
N LEU A 117 -3.49 -3.72 -14.39
CA LEU A 117 -3.31 -3.55 -12.95
C LEU A 117 -2.20 -4.47 -12.42
N PRO A 118 -1.50 -4.10 -11.33
CA PRO A 118 -0.37 -4.88 -10.82
C PRO A 118 -0.71 -6.34 -10.45
N GLY A 119 -1.92 -6.60 -9.96
CA GLY A 119 -2.43 -7.93 -9.63
C GLY A 119 -2.57 -8.85 -10.86
N ASN A 120 -2.70 -8.30 -12.06
CA ASN A 120 -2.67 -9.08 -13.31
C ASN A 120 -1.30 -9.74 -13.55
N HIS A 121 -0.24 -9.24 -12.92
CA HIS A 121 1.13 -9.73 -13.06
C HIS A 121 1.59 -10.59 -11.86
N LEU A 122 0.79 -10.66 -10.80
CA LEU A 122 1.09 -11.38 -9.57
C LEU A 122 -0.12 -12.14 -9.06
N ASN A 123 -0.12 -13.47 -9.23
CA ASN A 123 -1.14 -14.31 -8.63
C ASN A 123 -1.07 -14.30 -7.08
N PRO A 124 -2.15 -14.72 -6.38
CA PRO A 124 -2.20 -14.69 -4.91
C PRO A 124 -1.04 -15.39 -4.21
N ASP A 125 -0.58 -16.54 -4.71
CA ASP A 125 0.54 -17.27 -4.12
C ASP A 125 1.85 -16.50 -4.23
N LYS A 126 2.10 -15.86 -5.37
CA LYS A 126 3.27 -15.01 -5.56
C LYS A 126 3.23 -13.79 -4.68
N GLN A 127 2.05 -13.22 -4.44
CA GLN A 127 1.88 -12.16 -3.46
C GLN A 127 2.27 -12.66 -2.06
N CYS A 128 1.70 -13.77 -1.58
CA CYS A 128 2.09 -14.33 -0.28
C CYS A 128 3.60 -14.63 -0.17
N GLN A 129 4.22 -15.19 -1.21
CA GLN A 129 5.67 -15.45 -1.24
C GLN A 129 6.50 -14.17 -1.15
N LYS A 130 6.03 -13.08 -1.74
CA LYS A 130 6.70 -11.79 -1.68
C LYS A 130 6.46 -11.09 -0.33
N PHE A 131 5.24 -11.15 0.20
CA PHE A 131 4.84 -10.54 1.47
C PHE A 131 5.57 -11.17 2.65
N MET A 132 5.62 -12.50 2.72
CA MET A 132 6.34 -13.23 3.77
C MET A 132 7.87 -13.22 3.55
N GLY A 133 8.33 -12.66 2.43
CA GLY A 133 9.72 -12.58 2.04
C GLY A 133 10.38 -13.94 1.77
N TYR A 134 11.69 -13.88 1.46
CA TYR A 134 12.55 -15.04 1.17
C TYR A 134 12.56 -16.14 2.26
N TYR A 135 12.05 -15.85 3.46
CA TYR A 135 12.06 -16.73 4.64
C TYR A 135 11.10 -17.92 4.50
N LEU A 136 9.99 -17.77 3.77
CA LEU A 136 9.00 -18.84 3.59
C LEU A 136 8.81 -19.19 2.12
N LYS A 137 9.75 -19.94 1.55
CA LYS A 137 9.62 -20.44 0.16
C LYS A 137 8.37 -21.32 -0.06
N LYS A 138 7.77 -21.84 1.02
CA LYS A 138 6.59 -22.72 0.99
C LYS A 138 5.28 -22.03 1.39
N THR A 139 5.23 -20.69 1.45
CA THR A 139 3.97 -19.96 1.65
C THR A 139 3.15 -19.89 0.36
N TYR A 140 1.83 -19.82 0.52
CA TYR A 140 0.83 -19.70 -0.54
C TYR A 140 -0.45 -19.08 0.06
N SER A 141 -1.34 -18.60 -0.80
CA SER A 141 -2.64 -18.06 -0.38
C SER A 141 -3.58 -19.20 -0.03
N LEU A 142 -4.22 -19.14 1.14
CA LEU A 142 -5.19 -20.15 1.53
C LEU A 142 -6.41 -20.14 0.60
N THR A 143 -6.88 -21.33 0.25
CA THR A 143 -8.07 -21.57 -0.58
C THR A 143 -9.13 -22.41 0.15
N ASN A 144 -8.99 -22.58 1.47
CA ASN A 144 -10.04 -23.13 2.31
C ASN A 144 -11.16 -22.08 2.50
N GLU A 145 -12.24 -22.45 3.19
CA GLU A 145 -13.40 -21.57 3.43
C GLU A 145 -12.99 -20.20 4.00
N GLU A 146 -12.09 -20.18 4.99
CA GLU A 146 -11.57 -18.96 5.59
C GLU A 146 -10.83 -18.06 4.57
N GLY A 147 -9.97 -18.66 3.73
CA GLY A 147 -9.26 -17.96 2.67
C GLY A 147 -10.20 -17.40 1.59
N ILE A 148 -11.24 -18.16 1.23
CA ILE A 148 -12.26 -17.71 0.27
C ILE A 148 -13.04 -16.51 0.83
N GLU A 149 -13.43 -16.54 2.11
CA GLU A 149 -14.11 -15.42 2.77
C GLU A 149 -13.21 -14.19 2.97
N ALA A 150 -11.89 -14.38 3.09
CA ALA A 150 -10.93 -13.28 3.05
C ALA A 150 -10.82 -12.67 1.64
N ASN A 151 -10.74 -13.50 0.59
CA ASN A 151 -10.61 -13.05 -0.79
C ASN A 151 -11.81 -12.18 -1.22
N LYS A 152 -13.03 -12.52 -0.78
CA LYS A 152 -14.25 -11.68 -0.98
C LYS A 152 -14.11 -10.25 -0.45
N ARG A 153 -13.18 -10.02 0.49
CA ARG A 153 -12.87 -8.71 1.09
C ARG A 153 -11.53 -8.15 0.61
N CYS A 154 -11.04 -8.63 -0.54
CA CYS A 154 -9.74 -8.23 -1.12
C CYS A 154 -8.57 -8.49 -0.16
N LYS A 155 -8.61 -9.61 0.57
CA LYS A 155 -7.55 -10.00 1.51
C LYS A 155 -7.07 -11.40 1.18
N LEU A 156 -5.76 -11.60 1.23
CA LEU A 156 -5.14 -12.91 1.12
C LEU A 156 -4.70 -13.38 2.50
N LEU A 157 -5.02 -14.62 2.84
CA LEU A 157 -4.45 -15.30 4.00
C LEU A 157 -3.24 -16.10 3.55
N CYS A 158 -2.05 -15.64 3.94
CA CYS A 158 -0.79 -16.25 3.55
C CYS A 158 -0.33 -17.25 4.59
N ARG A 159 -0.20 -18.52 4.18
CA ARG A 159 0.22 -19.59 5.08
C ARG A 159 1.58 -19.29 5.71
N ALA A 160 1.64 -19.40 7.03
CA ALA A 160 2.86 -19.26 7.81
C ALA A 160 3.14 -20.57 8.55
N THR A 161 4.33 -21.13 8.36
CA THR A 161 4.67 -22.46 8.90
C THR A 161 5.19 -22.34 10.33
N LYS A 162 5.03 -23.42 11.10
CA LYS A 162 5.61 -23.55 12.45
C LYS A 162 7.11 -23.28 12.55
N GLU A 163 7.87 -23.43 11.46
CA GLU A 163 9.30 -23.12 11.40
C GLU A 163 9.62 -21.66 11.78
N ILE A 164 8.69 -20.73 11.56
CA ILE A 164 8.88 -19.31 11.88
C ILE A 164 8.09 -18.90 13.13
N PHE A 165 6.85 -19.37 13.26
CA PHE A 165 5.94 -18.90 14.32
C PHE A 165 5.78 -19.88 15.49
N GLY A 166 6.42 -21.05 15.45
CA GLY A 166 6.27 -22.11 16.45
C GLY A 166 5.00 -22.96 16.30
N TYR A 167 4.05 -22.53 15.48
CA TYR A 167 2.82 -23.25 15.10
C TYR A 167 2.40 -22.89 13.67
N ASP A 168 1.59 -23.76 13.04
CA ASP A 168 1.03 -23.46 11.72
C ASP A 168 -0.07 -22.40 11.85
N THR A 169 0.04 -21.32 11.07
CA THR A 169 -0.86 -20.16 11.11
C THR A 169 -0.93 -19.48 9.75
N HIS A 170 -1.50 -18.29 9.68
CA HIS A 170 -1.51 -17.45 8.50
C HIS A 170 -1.36 -15.98 8.87
N LEU A 171 -0.79 -15.18 7.97
CA LEU A 171 -0.83 -13.72 8.05
C LEU A 171 -1.79 -13.17 7.01
N GLU A 172 -2.50 -12.12 7.36
CA GLU A 172 -3.42 -11.43 6.46
C GLU A 172 -2.71 -10.27 5.74
N MET A 173 -2.97 -10.13 4.45
CA MET A 173 -2.55 -8.96 3.66
C MET A 173 -3.67 -8.53 2.71
N TYR A 174 -3.69 -7.25 2.32
CA TYR A 174 -4.58 -6.80 1.24
C TYR A 174 -4.07 -7.32 -0.11
N ALA A 175 -4.98 -7.87 -0.91
CA ALA A 175 -4.71 -8.24 -2.29
C ALA A 175 -4.38 -6.99 -3.10
N ILE A 176 -3.40 -7.10 -3.99
CA ILE A 176 -3.00 -6.01 -4.87
C ILE A 176 -4.11 -5.75 -5.92
N ASP A 177 -4.36 -4.48 -6.25
CA ASP A 177 -5.32 -4.10 -7.29
C ASP A 177 -5.10 -4.91 -8.59
N GLY A 178 -6.15 -5.49 -9.15
CA GLY A 178 -6.13 -6.42 -10.28
C GLY A 178 -6.06 -7.91 -9.89
N THR A 179 -6.07 -8.26 -8.61
CA THR A 179 -6.00 -9.68 -8.19
C THR A 179 -7.33 -10.36 -8.47
N ASP A 180 -7.28 -11.54 -9.10
CA ASP A 180 -8.46 -12.37 -9.27
C ASP A 180 -8.94 -12.88 -7.90
N CYS A 181 -10.13 -12.46 -7.52
CA CYS A 181 -10.73 -12.74 -6.23
C CYS A 181 -11.89 -13.75 -6.35
N THR A 182 -12.01 -14.40 -7.51
CA THR A 182 -13.00 -15.48 -7.71
C THR A 182 -12.56 -16.83 -7.15
N GLU A 183 -13.58 -17.62 -6.80
CA GLU A 183 -13.50 -18.88 -6.08
C GLU A 183 -12.54 -19.89 -6.76
N GLY A 184 -11.62 -20.44 -5.95
CA GLY A 184 -11.15 -21.81 -6.10
C GLY A 184 -10.45 -22.18 -7.41
N LYS A 185 -9.26 -21.64 -7.69
CA LYS A 185 -8.25 -22.45 -8.39
C LYS A 185 -7.52 -23.33 -7.38
N VAL A 186 -8.04 -24.54 -7.18
CA VAL A 186 -7.29 -25.62 -6.52
C VAL A 186 -6.08 -25.93 -7.41
N HIS A 187 -4.87 -25.55 -6.97
CA HIS A 187 -3.65 -26.00 -7.64
C HIS A 187 -3.50 -27.53 -7.52
N PRO A 188 -3.02 -28.21 -8.58
CA PRO A 188 -3.13 -29.65 -8.72
C PRO A 188 -2.08 -30.38 -7.88
N TYR A 189 -2.34 -30.51 -6.58
CA TYR A 189 -1.80 -31.59 -5.75
C TYR A 189 -2.94 -32.12 -4.87
N GLY A 190 -3.91 -32.77 -5.50
CA GLY A 190 -4.95 -33.53 -4.81
C GLY A 190 -6.34 -33.33 -5.40
N SER A 191 -6.84 -34.38 -6.07
CA SER A 191 -8.22 -34.62 -6.53
C SER A 191 -8.78 -33.77 -7.68
N ASN A 192 -9.07 -34.46 -8.78
CA ASN A 192 -9.76 -33.97 -9.98
C ASN A 192 -11.22 -33.60 -9.70
N VAL A 193 -11.65 -32.40 -10.10
CA VAL A 193 -13.07 -32.05 -10.29
C VAL A 193 -13.20 -31.24 -11.60
N PRO A 194 -14.25 -31.46 -12.43
CA PRO A 194 -14.30 -30.93 -13.79
C PRO A 194 -14.49 -29.41 -13.83
N SER A 195 -13.88 -28.77 -14.83
CA SER A 195 -14.09 -27.36 -15.15
C SER A 195 -15.50 -27.12 -15.69
N THR A 196 -16.36 -26.46 -14.93
CA THR A 196 -17.57 -25.83 -15.47
C THR A 196 -17.88 -24.54 -14.70
N ALA A 197 -18.25 -23.50 -15.45
CA ALA A 197 -18.68 -22.16 -15.06
C ALA A 197 -17.58 -21.10 -14.84
N VAL A 198 -17.20 -20.43 -15.93
CA VAL A 198 -16.66 -19.06 -15.89
C VAL A 198 -17.84 -18.13 -15.57
N VAL A 199 -17.94 -17.69 -14.31
CA VAL A 199 -18.77 -16.53 -13.94
C VAL A 199 -17.84 -15.33 -13.87
N SER A 200 -18.18 -14.27 -14.59
CA SER A 200 -17.52 -12.96 -14.66
C SER A 200 -16.66 -12.64 -13.42
N GLY A 201 -15.34 -12.66 -13.61
CA GLY A 201 -14.35 -12.48 -12.55
C GLY A 201 -14.50 -11.14 -11.83
N MET A 202 -14.82 -11.14 -10.54
CA MET A 202 -14.62 -9.96 -9.70
C MET A 202 -13.12 -9.86 -9.40
N SER A 203 -12.48 -8.87 -10.01
CA SER A 203 -11.13 -8.46 -9.61
C SER A 203 -11.24 -7.58 -8.38
N CYS A 204 -10.40 -7.87 -7.38
CA CYS A 204 -9.84 -6.81 -6.55
C CYS A 204 -8.99 -5.92 -7.48
#